data_AF-A0A9D9EFJ5-F1
#
_entry.id   AF-A0A9D9EFJ5-F1
#
_cell.length_a   1.000
_cell.length_b   1.000
_cell.length_c   1.000
_cell.angle_alpha   90.00
_cell.angle_beta   90.00
_cell.angle_gamma   90.00
#
_symmetry.space_group_name_H-M   'P 1'
#
loop_
_entity.id
_entity.type
_entity.pdbx_description
1 polymer ?
#
loop_
_entity_poly.entity_id
_entity_poly.type
_entity_poly.pdbx_seq_one_letter_code
_entity_poly.pdbx_strand_id
1 'polypeptide(L)'
;MAKMMIKYAAAAVFLTAAFPAAAFPDTQVQEYIETEAEGAVLGNAGFGMLAVTSGGDTLAAYGFRRAMVPASNMKLITTGAALHRLGADYRYKTGIGYSGTVKDGILHG
;
A
#
# COMPACT_ATOMS: atom_id res chain seq x y z
N MET A 1 25.45 -48.73 45.62
CA MET A 1 26.46 -47.70 45.30
C MET A 1 26.22 -47.18 43.90
N ALA A 2 26.26 -45.86 43.74
CA ALA A 2 25.73 -45.11 42.61
C ALA A 2 26.51 -45.32 41.30
N LYS A 3 25.79 -45.42 40.18
CA LYS A 3 26.28 -44.91 38.90
C LYS A 3 25.14 -44.37 38.04
N MET A 4 25.07 -43.05 38.07
CA MET A 4 24.34 -42.14 37.21
C MET A 4 24.73 -42.37 35.74
N MET A 5 23.75 -42.61 34.85
CA MET A 5 23.90 -42.41 33.41
C MET A 5 22.63 -41.73 32.89
N ILE A 6 22.75 -40.42 32.77
CA ILE A 6 21.79 -39.49 32.16
C ILE A 6 21.66 -39.88 30.69
N LYS A 7 20.47 -40.35 30.30
CA LYS A 7 20.09 -40.51 28.88
C LYS A 7 19.56 -39.18 28.40
N TYR A 8 20.33 -38.48 27.57
CA TYR A 8 19.88 -37.27 26.89
C TYR A 8 18.78 -37.64 25.88
N ALA A 9 17.51 -37.50 26.29
CA ALA A 9 16.42 -37.34 25.35
C ALA A 9 16.38 -35.86 24.97
N ALA A 10 16.99 -35.51 23.84
CA ALA A 10 16.80 -34.21 23.22
C ALA A 10 15.34 -34.14 22.74
N ALA A 11 14.45 -33.65 23.59
CA ALA A 11 13.13 -33.24 23.17
C ALA A 11 13.30 -31.98 22.31
N ALA A 12 13.37 -32.17 20.99
CA ALA A 12 13.21 -31.08 20.04
C ALA A 12 11.76 -30.57 20.17
N VAL A 13 11.57 -29.58 21.03
CA VAL A 13 10.34 -28.79 21.07
C VAL A 13 10.34 -27.97 19.78
N PHE A 14 9.68 -28.49 18.75
CA PHE A 14 9.27 -27.65 17.62
C PHE A 14 8.21 -26.69 18.14
N LEU A 15 8.65 -25.51 18.57
CA LEU A 15 7.78 -24.36 18.76
C LEU A 15 7.28 -23.94 17.38
N THR A 16 6.24 -24.59 16.87
CA THR A 16 5.46 -24.04 15.77
C THR A 16 4.74 -22.82 16.33
N ALA A 17 5.38 -21.66 16.26
CA ALA A 17 4.65 -20.42 16.35
C ALA A 17 3.65 -20.43 15.19
N ALA A 18 2.42 -20.85 15.48
CA ALA A 18 1.28 -20.60 14.61
C ALA A 18 1.14 -19.08 14.58
N PHE A 19 1.83 -18.45 13.64
CA PHE A 19 1.46 -17.11 13.23
C PHE A 19 -0.01 -17.22 12.84
N PRO A 20 -0.92 -16.47 13.48
CA PRO A 20 -2.27 -16.40 12.96
C PRO A 20 -2.10 -15.84 11.55
N ALA A 21 -2.31 -16.68 10.54
CA ALA A 21 -2.68 -16.19 9.23
C ALA A 21 -3.84 -15.26 9.52
N ALA A 22 -3.70 -13.97 9.18
CA ALA A 22 -4.77 -13.01 9.37
C ALA A 22 -6.01 -13.63 8.73
N ALA A 23 -6.95 -14.08 9.55
CA ALA A 23 -8.14 -14.75 9.07
C ALA A 23 -8.88 -13.70 8.25
N PHE A 24 -9.03 -13.96 6.96
CA PHE A 24 -9.78 -13.07 6.11
C PHE A 24 -11.24 -13.07 6.58
N PRO A 25 -11.95 -11.94 6.46
CA PRO A 25 -13.31 -11.82 6.96
C PRO A 25 -14.20 -12.87 6.29
N ASP A 26 -14.96 -13.64 7.08
CA ASP A 26 -15.99 -14.55 6.56
C ASP A 26 -17.22 -13.72 6.16
N THR A 27 -17.11 -13.02 5.04
CA THR A 27 -18.15 -12.16 4.48
C THR A 27 -18.53 -12.64 3.09
N GLN A 28 -19.78 -12.41 2.69
CA GLN A 28 -20.23 -12.65 1.31
C GLN A 28 -19.36 -11.89 0.28
N VAL A 29 -18.79 -10.76 0.69
CA VAL A 29 -17.89 -9.97 -0.15
C VAL A 29 -16.57 -10.71 -0.36
N GLN A 30 -15.99 -11.28 0.71
CA GLN A 30 -14.76 -12.08 0.63
C GLN A 30 -14.96 -13.28 -0.30
N GLU A 31 -16.01 -14.06 -0.10
CA GLU A 31 -16.33 -15.25 -0.93
C GLU A 31 -16.49 -14.87 -2.41
N TYR A 32 -17.16 -13.76 -2.70
CA TYR A 32 -17.31 -13.25 -4.06
C TYR A 32 -15.96 -12.95 -4.72
N ILE A 33 -15.05 -12.28 -4.01
CA ILE A 33 -13.73 -11.93 -4.57
C ILE A 33 -12.88 -13.17 -4.80
N GLU A 34 -12.93 -14.15 -3.89
CA GLU A 34 -12.21 -15.41 -4.04
C GLU A 34 -12.71 -16.19 -5.26
N THR A 35 -14.02 -16.23 -5.47
CA THR A 35 -14.64 -16.84 -6.65
C THR A 35 -14.20 -16.15 -7.94
N GLU A 36 -14.23 -14.82 -7.99
CA GLU A 36 -13.79 -14.05 -9.16
C GLU A 36 -12.27 -14.16 -9.38
N ALA A 37 -11.49 -14.30 -8.30
CA ALA A 37 -10.05 -14.46 -8.36
C ALA A 37 -9.63 -15.73 -9.11
N GLU A 38 -10.45 -16.77 -9.05
CA GLU A 38 -10.28 -18.03 -9.80
C GLU A 38 -11.02 -18.03 -11.14
N GLY A 39 -11.81 -16.98 -11.41
CA GLY A 39 -12.63 -16.83 -12.60
C GLY A 39 -11.81 -16.62 -13.88
N ALA A 40 -12.48 -16.77 -15.02
CA ALA A 40 -11.85 -16.71 -16.34
C ALA A 40 -11.11 -15.38 -16.64
N VAL A 41 -11.53 -14.29 -15.98
CA VAL A 41 -10.96 -12.95 -16.20
C VAL A 41 -9.73 -12.71 -15.31
N LEU A 42 -9.82 -13.04 -14.02
CA LEU A 42 -8.77 -12.69 -13.04
C LEU A 42 -7.83 -13.86 -12.68
N GLY A 43 -8.16 -15.11 -13.04
CA GLY A 43 -7.41 -16.31 -12.68
C GLY A 43 -5.92 -16.27 -13.02
N ASN A 44 -5.56 -15.57 -14.09
CA ASN A 44 -4.16 -15.39 -14.51
C ASN A 44 -3.65 -13.95 -14.30
N ALA A 45 -4.47 -13.06 -13.75
CA ALA A 45 -4.12 -11.66 -13.55
C ALA A 45 -3.45 -11.43 -12.19
N GLY A 46 -2.38 -10.63 -12.18
CA GLY A 46 -1.85 -10.09 -10.94
C GLY A 46 -2.75 -8.96 -10.43
N PHE A 47 -3.66 -9.26 -9.51
CA PHE A 47 -4.50 -8.23 -8.87
C PHE A 47 -4.45 -8.31 -7.33
N GLY A 48 -4.96 -7.26 -6.70
CA GLY A 48 -5.18 -7.20 -5.27
C GLY A 48 -6.29 -6.21 -4.92
N MET A 49 -7.03 -6.50 -3.85
CA MET A 49 -8.13 -5.69 -3.35
C MET A 49 -8.11 -5.65 -1.83
N LEU A 50 -8.48 -4.50 -1.27
CA LEU A 50 -8.73 -4.30 0.15
C LEU A 50 -9.97 -3.41 0.28
N ALA A 51 -11.01 -3.93 0.93
CA ALA A 51 -12.22 -3.19 1.26
C ALA A 51 -12.31 -3.05 2.78
N VAL A 52 -12.53 -1.81 3.25
CA VAL A 52 -12.60 -1.48 4.67
C VAL A 52 -13.82 -0.60 4.96
N THR A 53 -14.37 -0.71 6.17
CA THR A 53 -15.38 0.21 6.68
C THR A 53 -14.74 1.56 7.04
N SER A 54 -15.56 2.59 7.26
CA SER A 54 -15.08 3.86 7.82
C SER A 54 -14.49 3.73 9.23
N GLY A 55 -14.86 2.68 9.96
CA GLY A 55 -14.27 2.33 11.26
C GLY A 55 -12.92 1.61 11.17
N GLY A 56 -12.51 1.20 9.97
CA GLY A 56 -11.25 0.50 9.72
C GLY A 56 -11.36 -1.03 9.70
N ASP A 57 -12.55 -1.59 9.92
CA ASP A 57 -12.76 -3.03 9.83
C ASP A 57 -12.60 -3.50 8.39
N THR A 58 -11.87 -4.59 8.18
CA THR A 58 -11.70 -5.18 6.86
C THR A 58 -12.96 -5.96 6.50
N LEU A 59 -13.57 -5.63 5.36
CA LEU A 59 -14.71 -6.35 4.78
C LEU A 59 -14.23 -7.47 3.86
N ALA A 60 -13.17 -7.22 3.10
CA ALA A 60 -12.52 -8.23 2.30
C ALA A 60 -11.08 -7.83 1.95
N ALA A 61 -10.21 -8.82 1.76
CA ALA A 61 -8.85 -8.61 1.30
C ALA A 61 -8.36 -9.79 0.46
N TYR A 62 -7.75 -9.48 -0.68
CA TYR A 62 -7.14 -10.45 -1.59
C TYR A 62 -5.87 -9.85 -2.17
N GLY A 63 -4.72 -10.53 -2.09
CA GLY A 63 -3.47 -10.06 -2.70
C GLY A 63 -3.00 -8.63 -2.31
N PHE A 64 -3.58 -8.02 -1.28
CA PHE A 64 -3.47 -6.57 -1.02
C PHE A 64 -2.08 -6.08 -0.63
N ARG A 65 -1.19 -6.99 -0.19
CA ARG A 65 0.21 -6.69 0.14
C ARG A 65 1.17 -6.88 -1.04
N ARG A 66 0.68 -7.32 -2.19
CA ARG A 66 1.50 -7.55 -3.37
C ARG A 66 1.96 -6.21 -3.93
N ALA A 67 3.26 -6.09 -4.21
CA ALA A 67 3.78 -4.96 -4.97
C ALA A 67 3.26 -5.02 -6.42
N MET A 68 2.58 -3.96 -6.85
CA MET A 68 1.99 -3.85 -8.18
C MET A 68 2.32 -2.47 -8.77
N VAL A 69 2.31 -2.36 -10.10
CA VAL A 69 2.41 -1.06 -10.77
C VAL A 69 1.08 -0.33 -10.61
N PRO A 70 1.00 0.80 -9.88
CA PRO A 70 -0.28 1.43 -9.52
C PRO A 70 -0.90 2.26 -10.66
N ALA A 71 -0.19 2.42 -11.78
CA ALA A 71 -0.57 3.32 -12.87
C ALA A 71 -0.96 4.72 -12.33
N SER A 72 -2.10 5.27 -12.75
CA SER A 72 -2.58 6.57 -12.29
C SER A 72 -2.99 6.61 -10.81
N ASN A 73 -3.13 5.47 -10.11
CA ASN A 73 -3.38 5.49 -8.66
C ASN A 73 -2.20 6.09 -7.88
N MET A 74 -1.00 6.18 -8.50
CA MET A 74 0.14 6.95 -7.98
C MET A 74 -0.25 8.41 -7.67
N LYS A 75 -1.21 8.97 -8.41
CA LYS A 75 -1.68 10.35 -8.21
C LYS A 75 -2.27 10.57 -6.81
N LEU A 76 -2.79 9.54 -6.14
CA LEU A 76 -3.29 9.65 -4.77
C LEU A 76 -2.16 10.06 -3.81
N ILE A 77 -1.01 9.40 -3.92
CA ILE A 77 0.17 9.68 -3.08
C ILE A 77 0.72 11.06 -3.39
N THR A 78 0.94 11.38 -4.68
CA THR A 78 1.52 12.68 -5.05
C THR A 78 0.58 13.84 -4.72
N THR A 79 -0.74 13.66 -4.87
CA THR A 79 -1.74 14.68 -4.50
C THR A 79 -1.79 14.87 -2.99
N GLY A 80 -1.83 13.79 -2.21
CA GLY A 80 -1.78 13.87 -0.75
C GLY A 80 -0.51 14.59 -0.25
N ALA A 81 0.65 14.23 -0.82
CA ALA A 81 1.92 14.90 -0.53
C ALA A 81 1.91 16.38 -0.91
N ALA A 82 1.36 16.74 -2.08
CA ALA A 82 1.23 18.12 -2.52
C ALA A 82 0.31 18.93 -1.60
N LEU A 83 -0.86 18.39 -1.22
CA LEU A 83 -1.77 19.04 -0.27
C LEU A 83 -1.09 19.25 1.09
N HIS A 84 -0.38 18.24 1.60
CA HIS A 84 0.36 18.34 2.86
C HIS A 84 1.47 19.40 2.80
N ARG A 85 2.23 19.46 1.68
CA ARG A 85 3.41 20.31 1.55
C ARG A 85 3.12 21.75 1.12
N LEU A 86 2.14 21.94 0.24
CA LEU A 86 1.81 23.22 -0.39
C LEU A 86 0.57 23.87 0.22
N GLY A 87 -0.34 23.08 0.80
CA GLY A 87 -1.65 23.52 1.26
C GLY A 87 -2.69 23.53 0.16
N ALA A 88 -3.97 23.49 0.54
CA ALA A 88 -5.10 23.51 -0.38
C ALA A 88 -5.21 24.83 -1.19
N ASP A 89 -4.71 25.93 -0.62
CA ASP A 89 -4.78 27.25 -1.22
C ASP A 89 -3.57 27.61 -2.10
N TYR A 90 -2.66 26.65 -2.34
CA TYR A 90 -1.49 26.90 -3.18
C TYR A 90 -1.91 27.37 -4.58
N ARG A 91 -1.18 28.35 -5.12
CA ARG A 91 -1.33 28.85 -6.48
C ARG A 91 0.03 28.91 -7.15
N TYR A 92 0.13 28.32 -8.33
CA TYR A 92 1.29 28.49 -9.18
C TYR A 92 1.40 29.96 -9.61
N LYS A 93 2.62 30.48 -9.67
CA LYS A 93 2.91 31.84 -10.13
C LYS A 93 3.61 31.76 -11.48
N THR A 94 3.12 32.52 -12.44
CA THR A 94 3.76 32.72 -13.74
C THR A 94 4.06 34.21 -13.87
N GLY A 95 5.31 34.56 -14.13
CA GLY A 95 5.76 35.95 -14.27
C GLY A 95 6.54 36.17 -15.57
N ILE A 96 6.66 37.43 -15.98
CA ILE A 96 7.50 37.84 -17.11
C ILE A 96 8.80 38.41 -16.53
N GLY A 97 9.95 37.96 -17.02
CA GLY A 97 11.26 38.50 -16.69
C GLY A 97 11.92 39.15 -17.90
N TYR A 98 12.74 40.17 -17.67
CA TYR A 98 13.53 40.85 -18.71
C TYR A 98 14.94 41.17 -18.20
N SER A 99 15.90 41.26 -19.12
CA SER A 99 17.25 41.78 -18.89
C SER A 99 17.37 43.21 -19.37
N GLY A 100 18.37 43.95 -18.88
CA GLY A 100 18.55 45.36 -19.25
C GLY A 100 17.63 46.30 -18.48
N THR A 101 17.29 47.44 -19.06
CA THR A 101 16.50 48.49 -18.36
C THR A 101 15.31 48.94 -19.19
N VAL A 102 14.17 49.19 -18.53
CA VAL A 102 12.99 49.79 -19.18
C VAL A 102 13.05 51.30 -19.00
N LYS A 103 13.11 52.05 -20.10
CA LYS A 103 13.10 53.51 -20.11
C LYS A 103 12.06 54.00 -21.12
N ASP A 104 11.19 54.91 -20.69
CA ASP A 104 10.14 55.51 -21.53
C ASP A 104 9.27 54.47 -22.29
N GLY A 105 9.01 53.32 -21.65
CA GLY A 105 8.24 52.21 -22.21
C GLY A 105 9.02 51.26 -23.13
N ILE A 106 10.33 51.46 -23.30
CA ILE A 106 11.19 50.66 -24.18
C ILE A 106 12.14 49.82 -23.33
N LEU A 107 12.21 48.52 -23.61
CA LEU A 107 13.20 47.63 -23.02
C LEU A 107 14.54 47.75 -23.78
N HIS A 108 15.59 48.14 -23.06
CA HIS A 108 16.97 48.18 -23.56
C HIS A 108 17.77 47.01 -22.98
N GLY A 109 17.84 45.90 -23.71
CA GLY A 109 18.53 44.69 -23.27
C GLY A 109 18.41 43.54 -24.24
#